data_AF-A0A523Q4W6-F1
#
_entry.id   AF-A0A523Q4W6-F1
#
_cell.length_a   1.000
_cell.length_b   1.000
_cell.length_c   1.000
_cell.angle_alpha   90.00
_cell.angle_beta   90.00
_cell.angle_gamma   90.00
#
_symmetry.space_group_name_H-M   'P 1'
#
loop_
_entity.id
_entity.type
_entity.pdbx_description
1 polymer ?
#
loop_
_entity_poly.entity_id
_entity_poly.type
_entity_poly.pdbx_seq_one_letter_code
_entity_poly.pdbx_strand_id
1 'polypeptide(L)'
;MCIRDRNTPLPWAQTGIGADYNRHMGLYFAWRFHVMRRGTYSTAGQAQRRQVEQNEAGFARDRARLAKERQQTYAALTEAQRDAERVRLKMVHAKDYNRRYGTPIDPQLVAEEEAANRRLMARQNEDDRVRAKQDGAADDSGLQEAADAADELLLEHAKQLDAWMNERLRPLRPHYAVLLAAYRNEYAGRGLRAVEDADVIEFFDEYVHDSLAGFGKDWTWRSDPRVIYVGGNHKLRFAQSSPDDGQQAA
;
A
#
# COMPACT_ATOMS: atom_id res chain seq x y z
N MET A 1 -23.07 21.90 33.70
CA MET A 1 -23.98 21.49 32.62
C MET A 1 -24.16 22.70 31.70
N CYS A 2 -23.29 22.84 30.69
CA CYS A 2 -23.32 23.98 29.77
C CYS A 2 -24.01 23.57 28.47
N ILE A 3 -25.14 24.21 28.20
CA ILE A 3 -25.89 24.12 26.96
C ILE A 3 -24.99 24.71 25.87
N ARG A 4 -24.45 23.87 24.98
CA ARG A 4 -23.76 24.33 23.77
C ARG A 4 -24.81 24.78 22.77
N ASP A 5 -24.72 26.05 22.39
CA ASP A 5 -25.46 26.66 21.29
C ASP A 5 -25.43 25.78 20.04
N ARG A 6 -26.60 25.52 19.44
CA ARG A 6 -26.76 24.80 18.17
C ARG A 6 -26.24 25.59 16.95
N ASN A 7 -25.58 26.72 17.18
CA ASN A 7 -25.17 27.69 16.17
C ASN A 7 -23.65 27.90 16.11
N THR A 8 -22.84 27.05 16.77
CA THR A 8 -21.40 27.09 16.54
C THR A 8 -21.12 26.44 15.19
N PRO A 9 -20.66 27.19 14.16
CA PRO A 9 -20.29 26.57 12.90
C PRO A 9 -19.23 25.52 13.19
N LEU A 10 -19.43 24.33 12.65
CA LEU A 10 -18.47 23.25 12.78
C LEU A 10 -17.11 23.77 12.28
N PRO A 11 -15.99 23.41 12.92
CA PRO A 11 -14.66 23.99 12.63
C PRO A 11 -14.20 23.82 11.17
N TRP A 12 -14.93 23.06 10.36
CA TRP A 12 -14.72 22.90 8.93
C TRP A 12 -15.47 23.92 8.04
N ALA A 13 -16.22 24.87 8.60
CA ALA A 13 -16.98 25.89 7.86
C ALA A 13 -16.13 26.98 7.16
N GLN A 14 -14.80 26.83 7.13
CA GLN A 14 -13.89 27.74 6.42
C GLN A 14 -13.93 27.49 4.90
N THR A 15 -13.61 28.51 4.09
CA THR A 15 -13.56 28.43 2.62
C THR A 15 -12.13 28.16 2.15
N GLY A 16 -11.93 27.16 1.28
CA GLY A 16 -10.64 26.83 0.66
C GLY A 16 -10.35 25.32 0.61
N ILE A 17 -9.39 24.92 -0.22
CA ILE A 17 -9.04 23.50 -0.49
C ILE A 17 -8.78 22.71 0.79
N GLY A 18 -8.12 23.31 1.78
CA GLY A 18 -7.86 22.67 3.06
C GLY A 18 -9.10 22.42 3.91
N ALA A 19 -10.07 23.32 3.85
CA ALA A 19 -11.34 23.13 4.55
C ALA A 19 -12.18 22.04 3.89
N ASP A 20 -12.24 22.02 2.55
CA ASP A 20 -12.94 20.97 1.81
C ASP A 20 -12.30 19.60 2.03
N TYR A 21 -10.98 19.50 1.98
CA TYR A 21 -10.26 18.28 2.35
C TYR A 21 -10.64 17.79 3.75
N ASN A 22 -10.60 18.68 4.75
CA ASN A 22 -10.95 18.35 6.12
C ASN A 22 -12.43 17.93 6.26
N ARG A 23 -13.36 18.47 5.47
CA ARG A 23 -14.77 17.99 5.42
C ARG A 23 -14.85 16.57 4.90
N HIS A 24 -14.22 16.30 3.76
CA HIS A 24 -14.22 14.96 3.16
C HIS A 24 -13.58 13.93 4.09
N MET A 25 -12.46 14.27 4.72
CA MET A 25 -11.82 13.41 5.73
C MET A 25 -12.71 13.21 6.95
N GLY A 26 -13.48 14.23 7.36
CA GLY A 26 -14.45 14.10 8.45
C GLY A 26 -15.55 13.09 8.17
N LEU A 27 -16.09 13.10 6.95
CA LEU A 27 -17.07 12.10 6.51
C LEU A 27 -16.45 10.71 6.46
N TYR A 28 -15.24 10.58 5.92
CA TYR A 28 -14.51 9.32 5.90
C TYR A 28 -14.28 8.77 7.31
N PHE A 29 -13.80 9.58 8.26
CA PHE A 29 -13.60 9.15 9.64
C PHE A 29 -14.91 8.78 10.34
N ALA A 30 -15.99 9.54 10.09
CA ALA A 30 -17.31 9.22 10.64
C ALA A 30 -17.80 7.86 10.12
N TRP A 31 -17.63 7.58 8.82
CA TRP A 31 -17.93 6.28 8.22
C TRP A 31 -17.04 5.16 8.79
N ARG A 32 -15.71 5.34 8.85
CA ARG A 32 -14.82 4.31 9.42
C ARG A 32 -15.18 3.98 10.86
N PHE A 33 -15.39 4.97 11.73
CA PHE A 33 -15.78 4.70 13.11
C PHE A 33 -17.16 4.05 13.22
N HIS A 34 -18.10 4.39 12.34
CA HIS A 34 -19.39 3.71 12.24
C HIS A 34 -19.22 2.22 11.95
N VAL A 35 -18.44 1.89 10.92
CA VAL A 35 -18.12 0.51 10.53
C VAL A 35 -17.41 -0.24 11.69
N MET A 36 -16.37 0.35 12.29
CA MET A 36 -15.64 -0.25 13.41
C MET A 36 -16.53 -0.52 14.61
N ARG A 37 -17.38 0.45 15.00
CA ARG A 37 -18.21 0.34 16.21
C ARG A 37 -19.30 -0.72 16.05
N ARG A 38 -19.91 -0.80 14.87
CA ARG A 38 -21.04 -1.70 14.64
C ARG A 38 -20.60 -3.08 14.17
N GLY A 39 -19.37 -3.22 13.69
CA GLY A 39 -18.86 -4.46 13.10
C GLY A 39 -19.63 -4.89 11.85
N THR A 40 -20.43 -3.97 11.28
CA THR A 40 -21.30 -4.24 10.15
C THR A 40 -21.05 -3.22 9.06
N TYR A 41 -20.63 -3.72 7.91
CA TYR A 41 -20.74 -3.04 6.63
C TYR A 41 -22.20 -3.11 6.15
N SER A 42 -22.60 -2.23 5.23
CA SER A 42 -23.81 -2.43 4.44
C SER A 42 -23.77 -3.77 3.69
N THR A 43 -24.91 -4.16 3.13
CA THR A 43 -25.00 -5.36 2.29
C THR A 43 -23.96 -5.34 1.16
N ALA A 44 -23.69 -4.17 0.58
CA ALA A 44 -22.70 -4.00 -0.47
C ALA A 44 -21.25 -4.21 0.04
N GLY A 45 -20.89 -3.60 1.17
CA GLY A 45 -19.55 -3.78 1.75
C GLY A 45 -19.29 -5.22 2.23
N GLN A 46 -20.32 -5.93 2.72
CA GLN A 46 -20.21 -7.36 3.03
C GLN A 46 -20.02 -8.21 1.76
N ALA A 47 -20.71 -7.89 0.67
CA ALA A 47 -20.54 -8.57 -0.61
C ALA A 47 -19.11 -8.38 -1.14
N GLN A 48 -18.55 -7.17 -1.01
CA GLN A 48 -17.18 -6.88 -1.40
C GLN A 48 -16.15 -7.69 -0.60
N ARG A 49 -16.27 -7.78 0.74
CA ARG A 49 -15.35 -8.60 1.57
C ARG A 49 -15.39 -10.07 1.15
N ARG A 50 -16.58 -10.62 0.89
CA ARG A 50 -16.73 -11.99 0.37
C ARG A 50 -16.12 -12.15 -1.03
N GLN A 51 -16.23 -11.14 -1.87
CA GLN A 51 -15.61 -11.16 -3.20
C GLN A 51 -14.08 -11.21 -3.11
N VAL A 52 -13.47 -10.44 -2.20
CA VAL A 52 -12.02 -10.50 -1.94
C VAL A 52 -11.61 -11.91 -1.52
N GLU A 53 -12.33 -12.53 -0.57
CA GLU A 53 -12.05 -13.91 -0.15
C GLU A 53 -12.18 -14.92 -1.30
N GLN A 54 -13.20 -14.77 -2.15
CA GLN A 54 -13.41 -15.63 -3.31
C GLN A 54 -12.32 -15.46 -4.37
N ASN A 55 -11.89 -14.23 -4.62
CA ASN A 55 -10.80 -13.91 -5.55
C ASN A 55 -9.48 -14.52 -5.08
N GLU A 56 -9.19 -14.41 -3.78
CA GLU A 56 -7.96 -14.91 -3.19
C GLU A 56 -7.82 -16.44 -3.35
N ALA A 57 -8.91 -17.21 -3.31
CA ALA A 57 -8.87 -18.64 -3.63
C ALA A 57 -8.45 -18.93 -5.09
N GLY A 58 -8.77 -18.04 -6.03
CA GLY A 58 -8.28 -18.08 -7.40
C GLY A 58 -6.80 -17.70 -7.48
N PHE A 59 -6.44 -16.58 -6.88
CA PHE A 59 -5.06 -16.07 -6.88
C PHE A 59 -4.07 -17.00 -6.21
N ALA A 60 -4.43 -17.61 -5.08
CA ALA A 60 -3.60 -18.60 -4.39
C ALA A 60 -3.27 -19.81 -5.30
N ARG A 61 -4.23 -20.27 -6.11
CA ARG A 61 -4.01 -21.35 -7.08
C ARG A 61 -3.05 -20.92 -8.19
N ASP A 62 -3.21 -19.71 -8.71
CA ASP A 62 -2.31 -19.16 -9.72
C ASP A 62 -0.90 -18.94 -9.19
N ARG A 63 -0.74 -18.39 -7.97
CA ARG A 63 0.55 -18.24 -7.29
C ARG A 63 1.21 -19.59 -7.03
N ALA A 64 0.46 -20.59 -6.59
CA ALA A 64 0.97 -21.96 -6.42
C ALA A 64 1.42 -22.59 -7.75
N ARG A 65 0.70 -22.34 -8.84
CA ARG A 65 1.10 -22.80 -10.19
C ARG A 65 2.40 -22.11 -10.63
N LEU A 66 2.49 -20.80 -10.49
CA LEU A 66 3.68 -20.02 -10.85
C LEU A 66 4.89 -20.41 -10.00
N ALA A 67 4.71 -20.71 -8.71
CA ALA A 67 5.77 -21.20 -7.84
C ALA A 67 6.34 -22.54 -8.33
N LYS A 68 5.48 -23.47 -8.77
CA LYS A 68 5.91 -24.75 -9.36
C LYS A 68 6.62 -24.55 -10.70
N GLU A 69 6.10 -23.68 -11.57
CA GLU A 69 6.73 -23.33 -12.85
C GLU A 69 8.13 -22.74 -12.63
N ARG A 70 8.26 -21.79 -11.69
CA ARG A 70 9.55 -21.19 -11.33
C ARG A 70 10.53 -22.21 -10.78
N GLN A 71 10.07 -23.16 -9.96
CA GLN A 71 10.94 -24.21 -9.44
C GLN A 71 11.56 -25.04 -10.58
N GLN A 72 10.78 -25.30 -11.65
CA GLN A 72 11.25 -26.02 -12.82
C GLN A 72 12.23 -25.20 -13.65
N THR A 73 11.92 -23.93 -13.94
CA THR A 73 12.83 -23.04 -14.70
C THR A 73 14.12 -22.76 -13.97
N TYR A 74 14.06 -22.58 -12.65
CA TYR A 74 15.23 -22.35 -11.81
C TYR A 74 16.15 -23.56 -11.75
N ALA A 75 15.60 -24.78 -11.69
CA ALA A 75 16.39 -26.01 -11.78
C ALA A 75 17.13 -26.11 -13.12
N ALA A 76 16.45 -25.84 -14.24
CA ALA A 76 17.05 -25.82 -15.57
C ALA A 76 18.11 -24.71 -15.73
N LEU A 77 17.88 -23.53 -15.15
CA LEU A 77 18.86 -22.45 -15.10
C LEU A 77 20.11 -22.86 -14.31
N THR A 78 19.93 -23.51 -13.16
CA THR A 78 21.04 -23.99 -12.32
C THR A 78 21.88 -25.03 -13.06
N GLU A 79 21.24 -25.93 -13.81
CA GLU A 79 21.94 -26.89 -14.67
C GLU A 79 22.73 -26.18 -15.78
N ALA A 80 22.13 -25.21 -16.47
CA ALA A 80 22.81 -24.43 -17.50
C ALA A 80 23.99 -23.62 -16.95
N GLN A 81 23.87 -23.08 -15.73
CA GLN A 81 24.97 -22.39 -15.03
C GLN A 81 26.14 -23.33 -14.75
N ARG A 82 25.87 -24.56 -14.31
CA ARG A 82 26.92 -25.57 -14.08
C ARG A 82 27.61 -25.98 -15.37
N ASP A 83 26.86 -26.14 -16.47
CA ASP A 83 27.44 -26.44 -17.78
C ASP A 83 28.32 -25.29 -18.29
N ALA A 84 27.81 -24.06 -18.23
CA ALA A 84 28.55 -22.86 -18.63
C ALA A 84 29.84 -22.67 -17.81
N GLU A 85 29.78 -22.87 -16.49
CA GLU A 85 30.96 -22.77 -15.64
C GLU A 85 32.01 -23.84 -15.96
N ARG A 86 31.57 -25.07 -16.23
CA ARG A 86 32.48 -26.16 -16.63
C ARG A 86 33.21 -25.83 -17.93
N VAL A 87 32.52 -25.30 -18.93
CA VAL A 87 33.12 -24.91 -20.21
C VAL A 87 34.02 -23.68 -20.04
N ARG A 88 33.58 -22.70 -19.25
CA ARG A 88 34.37 -21.51 -18.90
C ARG A 88 35.70 -21.89 -18.24
N LEU A 89 35.71 -22.83 -17.29
CA LEU A 89 36.95 -23.28 -16.65
C LEU A 89 37.93 -23.89 -17.66
N LYS A 90 37.44 -24.74 -18.58
CA LYS A 90 38.26 -25.25 -19.70
C LYS A 90 38.83 -24.12 -20.55
N MET A 91 38.02 -23.11 -20.87
CA MET A 91 38.45 -21.95 -21.64
C MET A 91 39.51 -21.12 -20.91
N VAL A 92 39.36 -20.90 -19.60
CA VAL A 92 40.36 -20.21 -18.78
C VAL A 92 41.68 -20.97 -18.82
N HIS A 93 41.66 -22.30 -18.64
CA HIS A 93 42.87 -23.12 -18.78
C HIS A 93 43.48 -23.03 -20.18
N ALA A 94 42.69 -23.11 -21.25
CA ALA A 94 43.20 -22.98 -22.62
C ALA A 94 43.84 -21.61 -22.88
N LYS A 95 43.24 -20.53 -22.37
CA LYS A 95 43.78 -19.16 -22.44
C LYS A 95 45.11 -19.04 -21.68
N ASP A 96 45.21 -19.64 -20.51
CA ASP A 96 46.45 -19.67 -19.71
C ASP A 96 47.57 -20.44 -20.42
N TYR A 97 47.27 -21.61 -21.01
CA TYR A 97 48.23 -22.37 -21.80
C TYR A 97 48.69 -21.61 -23.04
N ASN A 98 47.77 -20.99 -23.78
CA ASN A 98 48.10 -20.14 -24.91
C ASN A 98 49.04 -18.99 -24.50
N ARG A 99 48.74 -18.30 -23.40
CA ARG A 99 49.56 -17.20 -22.90
C ARG A 99 50.97 -17.63 -22.49
N ARG A 100 51.13 -18.82 -21.92
CA ARG A 100 52.42 -19.32 -21.41
C ARG A 100 53.26 -20.00 -22.48
N TYR A 101 52.63 -20.72 -23.42
CA TYR A 101 53.30 -21.64 -24.33
C TYR A 101 52.99 -21.40 -25.81
N GLY A 102 52.15 -20.41 -26.14
CA GLY A 102 51.81 -20.07 -27.53
C GLY A 102 50.93 -21.11 -28.24
N THR A 103 50.36 -22.08 -27.52
CA THR A 103 49.48 -23.09 -28.10
C THR A 103 48.16 -22.48 -28.57
N PRO A 104 47.74 -22.69 -29.83
CA PRO A 104 46.47 -22.15 -30.33
C PRO A 104 45.29 -22.73 -29.54
N ILE A 105 44.29 -21.89 -29.27
CA ILE A 105 43.04 -22.34 -28.62
C ILE A 105 42.24 -23.15 -29.64
N ASP A 106 41.74 -24.31 -29.21
CA ASP A 106 40.88 -25.15 -30.03
C ASP A 106 39.60 -24.42 -30.45
N PRO A 107 39.33 -24.24 -31.75
CA PRO A 107 38.08 -23.63 -32.24
C PRO A 107 36.81 -24.33 -31.74
N GLN A 108 36.86 -25.64 -31.48
CA GLN A 108 35.72 -26.38 -30.92
C GLN A 108 35.39 -25.89 -29.51
N LEU A 109 36.40 -25.63 -28.69
CA LEU A 109 36.19 -25.12 -27.32
C LEU A 109 35.58 -23.72 -27.31
N VAL A 110 35.92 -22.87 -28.28
CA VAL A 110 35.30 -21.54 -28.47
C VAL A 110 33.83 -21.69 -28.83
N ALA A 111 33.50 -22.57 -29.79
CA ALA A 111 32.11 -22.84 -30.17
C ALA A 111 31.29 -23.45 -29.00
N GLU A 112 31.91 -24.32 -28.19
CA GLU A 112 31.30 -24.87 -26.97
C GLU A 112 31.00 -23.79 -25.94
N GLU A 113 31.93 -22.86 -25.68
CA GLU A 113 31.73 -21.74 -24.74
C GLU A 113 30.57 -20.84 -25.18
N GLU A 114 30.54 -20.46 -26.46
CA GLU A 114 29.44 -19.68 -27.00
C GLU A 114 28.09 -20.42 -26.92
N ALA A 115 28.07 -21.71 -27.24
CA ALA A 115 26.84 -22.52 -27.17
C ALA A 115 26.36 -22.69 -25.73
N ALA A 116 27.27 -22.82 -24.75
CA ALA A 116 26.93 -22.86 -23.34
C ALA A 116 26.39 -21.50 -22.86
N ASN A 117 27.02 -20.40 -23.24
CA ASN A 117 26.55 -19.04 -22.91
C ASN A 117 25.18 -18.72 -23.52
N ARG A 118 24.95 -19.10 -24.78
CA ARG A 118 23.62 -18.95 -25.44
C ARG A 118 22.54 -19.74 -24.71
N ARG A 119 22.84 -20.99 -24.31
CA ARG A 119 21.91 -21.82 -23.51
C ARG A 119 21.64 -21.22 -22.14
N LEU A 120 22.66 -20.72 -21.45
CA LEU A 120 22.53 -20.03 -20.17
C LEU A 120 21.62 -18.80 -20.28
N MET A 121 21.88 -17.90 -21.25
CA MET A 121 21.05 -16.71 -21.47
C MET A 121 19.59 -17.07 -21.79
N ALA A 122 19.37 -18.11 -22.61
CA ALA A 122 18.01 -18.56 -22.92
C ALA A 122 17.26 -19.03 -21.67
N ARG A 123 17.91 -19.83 -20.79
CA ARG A 123 17.32 -20.28 -19.53
C ARG A 123 17.12 -19.15 -18.53
N GLN A 124 18.03 -18.18 -18.50
CA GLN A 124 17.91 -17.01 -17.64
C GLN A 124 16.71 -16.16 -18.05
N ASN A 125 16.53 -15.91 -19.35
CA ASN A 125 15.35 -15.20 -19.86
C ASN A 125 14.04 -15.94 -19.55
N GLU A 126 14.04 -17.27 -19.60
CA GLU A 126 12.89 -18.10 -19.24
C GLU A 126 12.54 -17.97 -17.75
N ASP A 127 13.53 -18.10 -16.86
CA ASP A 127 13.34 -17.92 -15.42
C ASP A 127 12.90 -16.49 -15.08
N ASP A 128 13.53 -15.47 -15.66
CA ASP A 128 13.19 -14.07 -15.44
C ASP A 128 11.75 -13.76 -15.88
N ARG A 129 11.25 -14.39 -16.95
CA ARG A 129 9.83 -14.26 -17.36
C ARG A 129 8.88 -14.85 -16.34
N VAL A 130 9.18 -16.04 -15.81
CA VAL A 130 8.33 -16.68 -14.80
C VAL A 130 8.40 -15.91 -13.48
N ARG A 131 9.59 -15.44 -13.10
CA ARG A 131 9.77 -14.55 -11.94
C ARG A 131 8.94 -13.28 -12.08
N ALA A 132 8.99 -12.62 -13.23
CA ALA A 132 8.19 -11.42 -13.48
C ALA A 132 6.68 -11.70 -13.38
N LYS A 133 6.20 -12.84 -13.87
CA LYS A 133 4.79 -13.25 -13.69
C LYS A 133 4.44 -13.50 -12.22
N GLN A 134 5.36 -14.09 -11.46
CA GLN A 134 5.15 -14.35 -10.03
C GLN A 134 5.14 -13.05 -9.24
N ASP A 135 6.08 -12.14 -9.50
CA ASP A 135 6.19 -10.86 -8.80
C ASP A 135 5.00 -9.93 -9.13
N GLY A 136 4.43 -10.06 -10.33
CA GLY A 136 3.22 -9.35 -10.75
C GLY A 136 1.91 -10.09 -10.47
N ALA A 137 1.94 -11.24 -9.81
CA ALA A 137 0.72 -11.99 -9.51
C ALA A 137 -0.11 -11.25 -8.45
N ALA A 138 -1.43 -11.26 -8.62
CA ALA A 138 -2.33 -10.69 -7.62
C ALA A 138 -2.22 -11.44 -6.29
N ASP A 139 -2.24 -10.69 -5.20
CA ASP A 139 -2.16 -11.20 -3.84
C ASP A 139 -3.03 -10.36 -2.91
N ASP A 140 -4.24 -10.86 -2.67
CA ASP A 140 -5.18 -10.26 -1.73
C ASP A 140 -5.03 -10.90 -0.33
N SER A 141 -4.05 -11.80 -0.15
CA SER A 141 -3.78 -12.41 1.14
C SER A 141 -3.35 -11.35 2.15
N GLY A 142 -3.93 -11.39 3.35
CA GLY A 142 -3.63 -10.41 4.38
C GLY A 142 -4.34 -9.06 4.21
N LEU A 143 -5.12 -8.83 3.13
CA LEU A 143 -5.74 -7.53 2.89
C LEU A 143 -6.77 -7.17 3.96
N GLN A 144 -7.56 -8.16 4.39
CA GLN A 144 -8.54 -7.96 5.46
C GLN A 144 -7.86 -7.73 6.81
N GLU A 145 -6.87 -8.54 7.14
CA GLU A 145 -6.08 -8.40 8.36
C GLU A 145 -5.35 -7.05 8.42
N ALA A 146 -4.81 -6.59 7.29
CA ALA A 146 -4.18 -5.28 7.17
C ALA A 146 -5.20 -4.14 7.33
N ALA A 147 -6.42 -4.29 6.80
CA ALA A 147 -7.49 -3.32 6.99
C ALA A 147 -7.92 -3.24 8.46
N ASP A 148 -8.15 -4.39 9.10
CA ASP A 148 -8.57 -4.50 10.50
C ASP A 148 -7.47 -3.95 11.44
N ALA A 149 -6.20 -4.32 11.24
CA ALA A 149 -5.07 -3.78 12.00
C ALA A 149 -4.94 -2.26 11.86
N ALA A 150 -5.22 -1.73 10.67
CA ALA A 150 -5.13 -0.30 10.45
C ALA A 150 -6.30 0.48 11.05
N ASP A 151 -7.47 -0.16 11.20
CA ASP A 151 -8.59 0.37 11.97
C ASP A 151 -8.27 0.44 13.46
N GLU A 152 -7.61 -0.59 14.01
CA GLU A 152 -7.14 -0.60 15.40
C GLU A 152 -6.19 0.58 15.67
N LEU A 153 -5.22 0.80 14.78
CA LEU A 153 -4.29 1.93 14.89
C LEU A 153 -4.99 3.29 14.82
N LEU A 154 -5.99 3.45 13.93
CA LEU A 154 -6.75 4.70 13.83
C LEU A 154 -7.54 4.97 15.12
N LEU A 155 -8.16 3.93 15.68
CA LEU A 155 -8.91 4.02 16.93
C LEU A 155 -8.00 4.33 18.12
N GLU A 156 -6.84 3.68 18.19
CA GLU A 156 -5.83 3.97 19.22
C GLU A 156 -5.40 5.43 19.15
N HIS A 157 -5.07 5.94 17.96
CA HIS A 157 -4.67 7.32 17.82
C HIS A 157 -5.78 8.31 18.23
N ALA A 158 -7.04 8.04 17.86
CA ALA A 158 -8.16 8.87 18.28
C ALA A 158 -8.31 8.91 19.82
N LYS A 159 -8.13 7.77 20.50
CA LYS A 159 -8.12 7.70 21.97
C LYS A 159 -6.96 8.46 22.60
N GLN A 160 -5.76 8.34 22.04
CA GLN A 160 -4.58 9.08 22.50
C GLN A 160 -4.79 10.59 22.36
N LEU A 161 -5.35 11.05 21.24
CA LEU A 161 -5.70 12.47 21.03
C LEU A 161 -6.78 12.95 22.01
N ASP A 162 -7.79 12.11 22.30
CA ASP A 162 -8.84 12.44 23.27
C ASP A 162 -8.27 12.63 24.68
N ALA A 163 -7.44 11.69 25.14
CA ALA A 163 -6.74 11.77 26.41
C ALA A 163 -5.84 13.01 26.48
N TRP A 164 -5.05 13.26 25.42
CA TRP A 164 -4.17 14.42 25.34
C TRP A 164 -4.92 15.75 25.42
N MET A 165 -6.09 15.85 24.80
CA MET A 165 -6.94 17.05 24.86
C MET A 165 -7.58 17.27 26.24
N ASN A 166 -7.81 16.19 27.00
CA ASN A 166 -8.31 16.30 28.37
C ASN A 166 -7.21 16.77 29.33
N GLU A 167 -5.94 16.46 29.03
CA GLU A 167 -4.77 16.89 29.83
C GLU A 167 -4.22 18.27 29.43
N ARG A 168 -4.32 18.63 28.14
CA ARG A 168 -3.75 19.87 27.59
C ARG A 168 -4.78 20.63 26.75
N LEU A 169 -5.04 21.87 27.13
CA LEU A 169 -5.94 22.78 26.42
C LEU A 169 -5.27 23.49 25.22
N ARG A 170 -4.48 22.77 24.42
CA ARG A 170 -3.89 23.34 23.20
C ARG A 170 -4.82 23.13 21.99
N PRO A 171 -4.89 24.09 21.05
CA PRO A 171 -5.66 23.90 19.83
C PRO A 171 -5.04 22.77 18.99
N LEU A 172 -5.88 21.81 18.58
CA LEU A 172 -5.49 20.77 17.64
C LEU A 172 -5.28 21.35 16.24
N ARG A 173 -4.42 20.70 15.46
CA ARG A 173 -4.37 20.92 14.01
C ARG A 173 -5.73 20.56 13.40
N PRO A 174 -6.17 21.23 12.33
CA PRO A 174 -7.51 21.04 11.75
C PRO A 174 -7.87 19.58 11.46
N HIS A 175 -6.97 18.79 10.87
CA HIS A 175 -7.23 17.37 10.57
C HIS A 175 -7.39 16.50 11.82
N TYR A 176 -6.58 16.71 12.87
CA TYR A 176 -6.75 16.00 14.14
C TYR A 176 -8.02 16.43 14.87
N ALA A 177 -8.42 17.70 14.75
CA ALA A 177 -9.68 18.17 15.31
C ALA A 177 -10.88 17.47 14.65
N VAL A 178 -10.84 17.27 13.33
CA VAL A 178 -11.86 16.54 12.58
C VAL A 178 -11.91 15.07 12.99
N LEU A 179 -10.75 14.40 13.07
CA LEU A 179 -10.66 13.00 13.52
C LEU A 179 -11.28 12.82 14.92
N LEU A 180 -10.87 13.66 15.86
CA LEU A 180 -11.35 13.60 17.24
C LEU A 180 -12.85 13.92 17.33
N ALA A 181 -13.34 14.87 16.52
CA ALA A 181 -14.76 15.19 16.46
C ALA A 181 -15.58 14.01 15.92
N ALA A 182 -15.14 13.35 14.85
CA ALA A 182 -15.79 12.17 14.30
C ALA A 182 -15.84 11.02 15.32
N TYR A 183 -14.70 10.73 15.96
CA TYR A 183 -14.60 9.75 17.05
C TYR A 183 -15.60 10.07 18.18
N ARG A 184 -15.53 11.27 18.76
CA ARG A 184 -16.42 11.67 19.87
C ARG A 184 -17.88 11.63 19.47
N ASN A 185 -18.23 12.03 18.25
CA ASN A 185 -19.61 11.98 17.78
C ASN A 185 -20.11 10.55 17.66
N GLU A 186 -19.34 9.67 17.02
CA GLU A 186 -19.73 8.25 16.89
C GLU A 186 -19.92 7.62 18.26
N TYR A 187 -18.93 7.70 19.15
CA TYR A 187 -18.99 7.06 20.47
C TYR A 187 -19.99 7.71 21.45
N ALA A 188 -20.34 8.99 21.25
CA ALA A 188 -21.45 9.64 21.98
C ALA A 188 -22.84 9.37 21.38
N GLY A 189 -22.95 8.58 20.31
CA GLY A 189 -24.24 8.25 19.66
C GLY A 189 -24.80 9.36 18.77
N ARG A 190 -23.95 10.30 18.34
CA ARG A 190 -24.27 11.41 17.41
C ARG A 190 -23.51 11.29 16.07
N GLY A 191 -22.95 10.11 15.79
CA GLY A 191 -22.30 9.81 14.52
C GLY A 191 -23.31 9.42 13.44
N LEU A 192 -22.86 8.70 12.43
CA LEU A 192 -23.71 8.32 11.29
C LEU A 192 -24.82 7.37 11.74
N ARG A 193 -26.02 7.60 11.24
CA ARG A 193 -27.22 6.81 11.51
C ARG A 193 -27.61 6.03 10.26
N ALA A 194 -27.60 4.71 10.37
CA ALA A 194 -27.84 3.80 9.24
C ALA A 194 -29.12 4.08 8.42
N VAL A 195 -30.16 4.66 9.01
CA VAL A 195 -31.41 4.98 8.31
C VAL A 195 -31.37 6.38 7.67
N GLU A 196 -30.77 7.35 8.34
CA GLU A 196 -30.81 8.75 7.90
C GLU A 196 -29.63 9.11 7.00
N ASP A 197 -28.52 8.38 7.12
CA ASP A 197 -27.27 8.58 6.39
C ASP A 197 -26.95 7.38 5.47
N ALA A 198 -27.98 6.64 5.05
CA ALA A 198 -27.85 5.41 4.26
C ALA A 198 -27.03 5.62 2.98
N ASP A 199 -27.35 6.65 2.21
CA ASP A 199 -26.68 6.99 0.95
C ASP A 199 -25.18 7.30 1.15
N VAL A 200 -24.83 7.94 2.28
CA VAL A 200 -23.43 8.23 2.63
C VAL A 200 -22.70 6.94 2.94
N ILE A 201 -23.30 6.06 3.73
CA ILE A 201 -22.72 4.77 4.10
C ILE A 201 -22.52 3.90 2.86
N GLU A 202 -23.53 3.80 1.99
CA GLU A 202 -23.47 3.04 0.73
C GLU A 202 -22.41 3.60 -0.21
N PHE A 203 -22.31 4.92 -0.34
CA PHE A 203 -21.28 5.54 -1.16
C PHE A 203 -19.86 5.12 -0.73
N PHE A 204 -19.58 5.16 0.57
CA PHE A 204 -18.27 4.77 1.08
C PHE A 204 -18.04 3.25 0.99
N ASP A 205 -19.06 2.44 1.25
CA ASP A 205 -18.95 0.99 1.17
C ASP A 205 -18.73 0.48 -0.27
N GLU A 206 -19.33 1.12 -1.28
CA GLU A 206 -19.23 0.68 -2.68
C GLU A 206 -18.08 1.33 -3.45
N TYR A 207 -17.90 2.64 -3.31
CA TYR A 207 -17.06 3.42 -4.22
C TYR A 207 -15.74 3.88 -3.59
N VAL A 208 -15.60 3.83 -2.27
CA VAL A 208 -14.39 4.29 -1.60
C VAL A 208 -13.52 3.10 -1.19
N HIS A 209 -12.51 2.86 -2.02
CA HIS A 209 -11.51 1.82 -1.74
C HIS A 209 -10.47 2.31 -0.75
N ASP A 210 -10.28 1.55 0.33
CA ASP A 210 -9.26 1.85 1.33
C ASP A 210 -7.86 1.43 0.84
N SER A 211 -7.26 2.30 0.01
CA SER A 211 -5.90 2.12 -0.48
C SER A 211 -4.86 1.95 0.64
N LEU A 212 -5.10 2.46 1.85
CA LEU A 212 -4.14 2.41 2.96
C LEU A 212 -3.97 1.00 3.52
N ALA A 213 -4.89 0.06 3.28
CA ALA A 213 -4.69 -1.34 3.65
C ALA A 213 -3.51 -1.96 2.86
N GLY A 214 -3.32 -1.56 1.60
CA GLY A 214 -2.19 -1.95 0.76
C GLY A 214 -0.88 -1.17 1.02
N PHE A 215 -0.97 -0.01 1.68
CA PHE A 215 0.19 0.82 2.05
C PHE A 215 0.68 0.61 3.49
N GLY A 216 0.26 -0.45 4.19
CA GLY A 216 0.67 -0.75 5.58
C GLY A 216 2.18 -0.93 5.81
N LYS A 217 3.00 -0.84 4.76
CA LYS A 217 4.48 -0.79 4.83
C LYS A 217 5.03 0.64 4.99
N ASP A 218 4.24 1.67 4.71
CA ASP A 218 4.63 3.06 4.88
C ASP A 218 4.34 3.52 6.32
N TRP A 219 5.29 4.22 6.94
CA TRP A 219 5.22 4.63 8.36
C TRP A 219 4.30 5.85 8.59
N THR A 220 3.51 6.23 7.59
CA THR A 220 2.55 7.34 7.69
C THR A 220 1.32 6.91 8.48
N TRP A 221 1.01 7.64 9.56
CA TRP A 221 -0.19 7.39 10.34
C TRP A 221 -1.42 7.75 9.49
N ARG A 222 -2.49 6.94 9.53
CA ARG A 222 -3.73 7.18 8.76
C ARG A 222 -4.44 8.49 9.07
N SER A 223 -4.15 9.06 10.24
CA SER A 223 -4.62 10.37 10.69
C SER A 223 -3.88 11.54 10.06
N ASP A 224 -2.68 11.31 9.53
CA ASP A 224 -1.84 12.37 9.01
C ASP A 224 -2.26 12.68 7.57
N PRO A 225 -2.41 13.97 7.23
CA PRO A 225 -2.71 14.34 5.86
C PRO A 225 -1.54 13.93 4.97
N ARG A 226 -1.86 13.34 3.81
CA ARG A 226 -0.85 13.08 2.76
C ARG A 226 -0.16 14.38 2.38
N VAL A 227 1.06 14.32 1.87
CA VAL A 227 1.80 15.52 1.41
C VAL A 227 1.57 15.68 -0.10
N ILE A 228 1.12 16.86 -0.53
CA ILE A 228 1.04 17.20 -1.95
C ILE A 228 2.31 17.96 -2.32
N TYR A 229 3.04 17.49 -3.33
CA TYR A 229 4.19 18.19 -3.89
C TYR A 229 3.77 18.98 -5.13
N VAL A 230 4.16 20.25 -5.21
CA VAL A 230 3.85 21.14 -6.34
C VAL A 230 5.16 21.55 -7.01
N GLY A 231 5.73 20.62 -7.78
CA GLY A 231 7.01 20.80 -8.47
C GLY A 231 8.24 20.66 -7.56
N GLY A 232 9.23 19.88 -8.01
CA GLY A 232 10.45 19.64 -7.24
C GLY A 232 10.19 19.15 -5.82
N ASN A 233 10.82 19.79 -4.83
CA ASN A 233 10.67 19.46 -3.40
C ASN A 233 9.65 20.35 -2.66
N HIS A 234 8.86 21.16 -3.37
CA HIS A 234 7.93 22.10 -2.74
C HIS A 234 6.69 21.37 -2.21
N LYS A 235 6.54 21.35 -0.88
CA LYS A 235 5.42 20.69 -0.18
C LYS A 235 4.30 21.70 0.09
N LEU A 236 3.10 21.41 -0.37
CA LEU A 236 1.91 22.22 -0.11
C LEU A 236 1.25 21.74 1.19
N ARG A 237 1.11 22.63 2.16
CA ARG A 237 0.49 22.35 3.48
C ARG A 237 -1.04 22.45 3.41
N PHE A 238 -1.67 21.75 2.47
CA PHE A 238 -3.10 21.95 2.14
C PHE A 238 -4.03 21.64 3.30
N ALA A 239 -3.69 20.75 4.23
CA ALA A 239 -4.56 20.42 5.36
C ALA A 239 -4.61 21.51 6.45
N GLN A 240 -3.87 22.61 6.28
CA GLN A 240 -4.02 23.82 7.09
C GLN A 240 -5.21 24.64 6.57
N SER A 241 -5.98 25.22 7.48
CA SER A 241 -7.23 25.90 7.16
C SER A 241 -7.12 27.44 7.20
N SER A 242 -5.91 27.97 7.43
CA SER A 242 -5.63 29.40 7.39
C SER A 242 -5.38 29.88 5.96
N PRO A 243 -6.02 30.98 5.50
CA PRO A 243 -5.79 31.55 4.17
C PRO A 243 -4.37 32.11 3.95
N ASP A 244 -3.66 32.46 5.02
CA ASP A 244 -2.42 33.26 4.94
C ASP A 244 -1.11 32.45 4.77
N ASP A 245 -1.12 31.14 4.97
CA ASP A 245 0.13 30.37 5.04
C ASP A 245 0.56 29.76 3.70
N GLY A 246 -0.23 29.95 2.64
CA GLY A 246 0.13 29.55 1.27
C GLY A 246 1.28 30.34 0.64
N GLN A 247 1.75 31.41 1.31
CA GLN A 247 2.79 32.31 0.79
C GLN A 247 4.15 32.23 1.53
N GLN A 248 4.31 31.39 2.55
CA GLN A 248 5.64 31.18 3.15
C GLN A 248 6.34 29.97 2.53
N ALA A 249 6.65 30.09 1.24
CA ALA A 249 7.71 29.35 0.58
C ALA A 249 8.85 30.33 0.28
N ALA A 250 9.73 30.52 1.27
CA ALA A 250 11.10 31.00 1.09
C ALA A 250 12.03 29.93 1.68
#